data_AF-A0A2I0VFP6-F1
#
_entry.id   AF-A0A2I0VFP6-F1
#
_cell.length_a   1.000
_cell.length_b   1.000
_cell.length_c   1.000
_cell.angle_alpha   90.00
_cell.angle_beta   90.00
_cell.angle_gamma   90.00
#
_symmetry.space_group_name_H-M   'P 1'
#
loop_
_entity.id
_entity.type
_entity.pdbx_description
1 polymer ?
#
loop_
_entity_poly.entity_id
_entity_poly.type
_entity_poly.pdbx_seq_one_letter_code
_entity_poly.pdbx_strand_id
1 'polypeptide(L)' 'MKILLTSFSPQALFIPEKGFPGGLGEEITLPSWLSENDINYFASKFSKTGFAGGINYYRNMNRYVIMFH' A
#
# COMPACT_ATOMS: atom_id res chain seq x y z
N MET A 1 8.03 -3.03 -0.31
CA MET A 1 7.09 -2.65 0.78
C MET A 1 7.28 -1.19 1.22
N LYS A 2 8.52 -0.74 1.45
CA LYS A 2 8.84 0.64 1.91
C LYS A 2 8.16 1.75 1.08
N ILE A 3 8.20 1.68 -0.25
CA ILE A 3 7.56 2.64 -1.17
C ILE A 3 6.04 2.76 -0.93
N LEU A 4 5.34 1.63 -0.81
CA LEU A 4 3.88 1.59 -0.66
C LEU A 4 3.44 2.24 0.65
N LEU A 5 4.10 1.92 1.77
CA LEU A 5 3.71 2.44 3.09
C LEU A 5 4.11 3.91 3.28
N THR A 6 5.21 4.33 2.66
CA THR A 6 5.70 5.71 2.76
C THR A 6 4.85 6.68 1.91
N SER A 7 4.30 6.23 0.78
CA SER A 7 3.44 7.05 -0.07
C SER A 7 2.03 7.28 0.49
N PHE A 8 1.63 6.55 1.53
CA PHE A 8 0.39 6.80 2.29
C PHE A 8 0.54 8.00 3.22
N SER A 9 0.61 9.20 2.64
CA SER A 9 0.36 10.43 3.40
C SER A 9 -1.14 10.64 3.60
N PRO A 10 -1.61 11.41 4.59
CA PRO A 10 -3.03 11.75 4.75
C PRO A 10 -3.59 12.60 3.58
N GLN A 11 -2.72 13.01 2.65
CA GLN A 11 -3.07 13.67 1.40
C GLN A 11 -3.40 12.64 0.31
N ALA A 12 -4.13 13.06 -0.72
CA ALA A 12 -4.49 12.18 -1.83
C ALA A 12 -3.25 11.45 -2.37
N LEU A 13 -3.41 10.15 -2.63
CA LEU A 13 -2.35 9.31 -3.19
C LEU A 13 -1.86 9.94 -4.51
N PHE A 14 -0.70 10.59 -4.46
CA PHE A 14 -0.05 11.16 -5.63
C PHE A 14 0.74 10.05 -6.32
N ILE A 15 0.28 9.62 -7.48
CA ILE A 15 1.05 8.75 -8.37
C ILE A 15 1.75 9.69 -9.37
N PRO A 16 3.08 9.90 -9.27
CA PRO A 16 3.80 10.70 -10.25
C PRO A 16 3.67 10.05 -11.63
N GLU A 17 3.66 10.85 -12.72
CA GLU A 17 3.69 10.32 -14.10
C GLU A 17 4.87 9.35 -14.33
N LYS A 18 5.97 9.53 -13.58
CA LYS A 18 7.17 8.67 -13.62
C LYS A 18 7.08 7.40 -12.75
N GLY A 19 5.94 7.09 -12.15
CA GLY A 19 5.77 5.99 -11.21
C GLY A 19 6.09 6.37 -9.77
N PHE A 20 5.92 5.43 -8.82
CA PHE A 20 6.14 5.71 -7.40
C PHE A 20 7.59 6.17 -7.12
N PRO A 21 7.79 7.21 -6.29
CA PRO A 21 9.12 7.60 -5.85
C PRO A 21 9.78 6.46 -5.05
N GLY A 22 11.07 6.21 -5.24
CA GLY A 22 11.76 5.04 -4.67
C GLY A 22 12.13 3.93 -5.65
N GLY A 23 12.22 4.21 -6.96
CA GLY A 23 12.85 3.31 -7.93
C GLY A 23 14.31 3.03 -7.56
N LEU A 24 14.80 1.84 -7.92
CA LEU A 24 16.13 1.28 -7.56
C LEU A 24 17.21 2.35 -7.33
N GLY A 25 17.48 2.70 -6.06
CA GLY A 25 18.56 3.60 -5.65
C GLY A 25 18.14 4.93 -5.03
N GLU A 26 16.85 5.28 -5.02
CA GLU A 26 16.37 6.52 -4.40
C GLU A 26 16.09 6.33 -2.89
N GLU A 27 16.70 7.17 -2.05
CA GLU A 27 16.58 7.08 -0.60
C GLU A 27 15.21 7.61 -0.14
N ILE A 28 14.36 6.71 0.36
CA ILE A 28 13.00 7.05 0.79
C ILE A 28 13.04 7.55 2.22
N THR A 29 12.83 8.86 2.42
CA THR A 29 12.67 9.45 3.75
C THR A 29 11.36 8.98 4.37
N LEU A 30 11.43 8.36 5.55
CA LEU A 30 10.26 7.86 6.25
C LEU A 30 9.50 8.99 6.95
N PRO A 31 8.16 9.00 6.89
CA PRO A 31 7.36 9.95 7.66
C PRO A 31 7.43 9.60 9.15
N SER A 32 7.26 10.61 10.02
CA SER A 32 7.45 10.47 11.47
C SER A 32 6.53 9.46 12.18
N TRP A 33 5.45 9.04 11.53
CA TRP A 33 4.49 8.06 12.05
C TRP A 33 4.79 6.62 11.64
N LEU A 34 5.77 6.38 10.76
CA LEU A 34 6.08 5.06 10.21
C LEU A 34 7.52 4.67 10.51
N SER A 35 7.72 3.66 11.35
CA SER A 35 9.06 3.16 11.69
C SER A 35 9.57 2.08 10.74
N GLU A 36 10.89 1.88 10.70
CA GLU A 36 11.52 0.76 9.98
C GLU A 36 10.99 -0.61 10.46
N ASN A 37 10.72 -0.75 11.76
CA ASN A 37 10.19 -1.99 12.33
C ASN A 37 8.79 -2.30 11.81
N ASP A 38 7.93 -1.28 11.69
CA ASP A 38 6.59 -1.46 11.14
C ASP A 38 6.66 -1.90 9.67
N ILE A 39 7.54 -1.28 8.89
CA ILE A 39 7.78 -1.66 7.49
C ILE A 39 8.23 -3.12 7.37
N ASN A 40 9.17 -3.55 8.21
CA ASN A 40 9.67 -4.92 8.23
C ASN A 40 8.57 -5.91 8.65
N TYR A 41 7.75 -5.55 9.63
CA TYR A 41 6.62 -6.35 10.07
C TYR A 41 5.62 -6.57 8.93
N PHE A 42 5.16 -5.48 8.28
CA PHE A 42 4.24 -5.58 7.15
C PHE A 42 4.86 -6.31 5.97
N ALA A 43 6.13 -6.07 5.66
CA ALA A 43 6.85 -6.78 4.60
C ALA A 43 6.85 -8.30 4.85
N SER A 44 7.16 -8.73 6.07
CA SER A 44 7.15 -10.15 6.46
C SER A 44 5.77 -10.78 6.34
N LYS A 45 4.72 -10.07 6.76
CA LYS A 45 3.34 -10.56 6.67
C LYS A 45 2.89 -10.73 5.22
N PHE A 46 3.01 -9.69 4.40
CA PHE A 46 2.58 -9.73 3.01
C PHE A 46 3.48 -10.59 2.12
N SER A 47 4.75 -10.81 2.47
CA SER A 47 5.59 -11.79 1.78
C SER A 47 5.09 -13.23 1.96
N LYS A 48 4.39 -13.53 3.07
CA LYS A 48 3.82 -14.85 3.32
C LYS A 48 2.41 -14.99 2.74
N THR A 49 1.59 -13.96 2.86
CA THR A 49 0.15 -14.03 2.49
C THR A 49 -0.15 -13.53 1.08
N GLY A 50 0.75 -12.73 0.49
CA GLY A 50 0.46 -11.96 -0.71
C GLY A 50 -0.59 -10.86 -0.48
N PHE A 51 -0.95 -10.15 -1.55
CA PHE A 51 -1.92 -9.04 -1.52
C PHE A 51 -3.31 -9.42 -2.06
N ALA A 52 -3.46 -10.62 -2.63
CA ALA A 52 -4.64 -11.03 -3.38
C ALA A 52 -5.93 -10.97 -2.55
N GLY A 53 -5.88 -11.38 -1.28
CA GLY A 53 -7.04 -11.35 -0.37
C GLY A 53 -7.61 -9.94 -0.19
N GLY A 54 -6.74 -8.98 0.13
CA GLY A 54 -7.14 -7.57 0.29
C GLY A 54 -7.65 -6.95 -1.01
N ILE A 55 -7.00 -7.22 -2.14
CA ILE A 55 -7.46 -6.73 -3.45
C ILE A 55 -8.82 -7.33 -3.83
N ASN A 56 -9.02 -8.61 -3.56
CA ASN A 56 -10.28 -9.29 -3.86
C ASN A 56 -11.45 -8.79 -3.01
N TYR A 57 -11.20 -8.29 -1.80
CA TYR A 57 -12.21 -7.61 -1.00
C TYR A 57 -12.78 -6.40 -1.75
N TYR A 58 -11.93 -5.47 -2.20
CA TYR A 58 -12.36 -4.27 -2.94
C TYR A 58 -12.99 -4.61 -4.30
N ARG A 59 -12.44 -5.59 -5.04
CA ARG A 59 -13.03 -6.05 -6.32
C ARG A 59 -14.45 -6.57 -6.18
N ASN A 60 -14.79 -7.14 -5.03
CA ASN A 60 -16.12 -7.69 -4.78
C ASN A 60 -17.03 -6.72 -4.02
N MET A 61 -16.57 -5.54 -3.59
CA MET A 61 -17.43 -4.57 -2.89
C MET A 61 -18.68 -4.21 -3.72
N ASN A 62 -18.55 -4.06 -5.03
CA ASN A 62 -19.71 -3.80 -5.89
C ASN A 62 -20.66 -5.00 -5.99
N ARG A 63 -20.18 -6.25 -5.89
CA ARG A 63 -21.04 -7.45 -5.92
C ARG A 63 -22.00 -7.53 -4.74
N TYR A 64 -21.63 -6.96 -3.59
CA TYR A 64 -22.47 -6.99 -2.39
C TYR A 64 -23.45 -5.81 -2.30
N VAL A 65 -23.29 -4.76 -3.12
CA VAL A 65 -24.17 -3.57 -3.15
C VAL A 65 -25.39 -3.77 -4.06
N ILE A 66 -25.29 -4.60 -5.10
CA ILE A 66 -26.40 -4.92 -6.02
C ILE A 66 -27.37 -6.00 -5.50
N MET A 67 -27.21 -6.48 -4.26
CA MET A 67 -28.14 -7.45 -3.64
C MET A 67 -29.15 -6.78 -2.67
N PHE A 68 -29.23 -5.44 -2.69
CA PHE A 68 -30.15 -4.62 -1.91
C PHE A 68 -30.97 -3.64 -2.79
N HIS A 69 -31.20 -3.98 -4.07
CA HIS A 69 -32.19 -3.34 -4.92
C HIS A 69 -33.12 -4.40 -5.51
#